data_AF-A0A5F2AZ72-F1
#
_entry.id   AF-A0A5F2AZ72-F1
#
_cell.length_a   1.000
_cell.length_b   1.000
_cell.length_c   1.000
_cell.angle_alpha   90.00
_cell.angle_beta   90.00
_cell.angle_gamma   90.00
#
_symmetry.space_group_name_H-M   'P 1'
#
loop_
_entity.id
_entity.type
_entity.pdbx_description
1 polymer ?
#
loop_
_entity_poly.entity_id
_entity_poly.type
_entity_poly.pdbx_seq_one_letter_code
_entity_poly.pdbx_strand_id
1 'polypeptide(L)'
;MEFLNENKELIGILMMPVTYGFVGWFTNVVALKMTFYPLEFVGIPPYLGWQGIVPKKSQKLALKSVNIMTERLIKVEDFFSKVDPDQLEKEFQPVLDELVPEATREIVHHINPALRAKLEG
;
A
#
# COMPACT_ATOMS: atom_id res chain seq x y z
N MET A 1 -54.30 -15.17 -23.89
CA MET A 1 -53.52 -14.48 -24.94
C MET A 1 -53.84 -12.99 -25.04
N GLU A 2 -54.86 -12.45 -24.37
CA GLU A 2 -55.14 -10.99 -24.34
C GLU A 2 -54.31 -10.22 -23.30
N PHE A 3 -54.10 -10.80 -22.10
CA PHE A 3 -53.40 -10.13 -20.99
C PHE A 3 -51.91 -9.77 -21.27
N LEU A 4 -51.26 -10.54 -22.14
CA LEU A 4 -49.88 -10.29 -22.60
C LEU A 4 -49.80 -9.14 -23.61
N ASN A 5 -50.89 -8.89 -24.34
CA ASN A 5 -50.94 -7.86 -25.36
C ASN A 5 -51.31 -6.50 -24.74
N GLU A 6 -52.13 -6.50 -23.69
CA GLU A 6 -52.54 -5.31 -22.93
C GLU A 6 -51.40 -4.74 -22.06
N ASN A 7 -50.53 -5.60 -21.51
CA ASN A 7 -49.42 -5.21 -20.63
C ASN A 7 -48.03 -5.21 -21.30
N LYS A 8 -48.00 -5.21 -22.63
CA LYS A 8 -46.77 -5.35 -23.44
C LYS A 8 -45.74 -4.25 -23.16
N GLU A 9 -46.22 -3.02 -22.94
CA GLU A 9 -45.40 -1.86 -22.58
C GLU A 9 -44.76 -2.03 -21.19
N LEU A 10 -45.51 -2.53 -20.20
CA LEU A 10 -45.02 -2.75 -18.83
C LEU A 10 -43.95 -3.86 -18.79
N ILE A 11 -44.13 -4.92 -19.59
CA ILE A 11 -43.13 -5.98 -19.75
C ILE A 11 -41.85 -5.42 -20.37
N GLY A 12 -41.96 -4.53 -21.37
CA GLY A 12 -40.82 -3.82 -21.94
C GLY A 12 -40.07 -2.98 -20.89
N ILE A 13 -40.80 -2.24 -20.05
CA ILE A 13 -40.23 -1.41 -18.99
C ILE A 13 -39.50 -2.25 -17.93
N LEU A 14 -40.05 -3.40 -17.55
CA LEU A 14 -39.39 -4.32 -16.61
C LEU A 14 -38.17 -5.01 -17.22
N MET A 15 -38.16 -5.24 -18.54
CA MET A 15 -37.02 -5.84 -19.26
C MET A 15 -35.85 -4.87 -19.45
N MET A 16 -36.09 -3.56 -19.51
CA MET A 16 -35.02 -2.55 -19.61
C MET A 16 -33.94 -2.69 -18.51
N PRO A 17 -34.26 -2.64 -17.20
CA PRO A 17 -33.23 -2.77 -16.16
C PRO A 17 -32.52 -4.13 -16.21
N VAL A 18 -33.22 -5.19 -16.65
CA VAL A 18 -32.62 -6.53 -16.80
C VAL A 18 -31.58 -6.54 -17.92
N THR A 19 -31.91 -5.98 -19.09
CA THR A 19 -30.98 -5.94 -20.23
C THR A 19 -29.81 -4.99 -19.97
N TYR A 20 -30.06 -3.78 -19.47
CA TYR A 20 -29.00 -2.84 -19.12
C TYR A 20 -28.13 -3.35 -17.97
N GLY A 21 -28.71 -4.00 -16.97
CA GLY A 21 -27.98 -4.64 -15.88
C GLY A 21 -27.08 -5.76 -16.40
N PHE A 22 -27.59 -6.62 -17.28
CA PHE A 22 -26.82 -7.70 -17.88
C PHE A 22 -25.67 -7.19 -18.76
N VAL A 23 -25.94 -6.24 -19.67
CA VAL A 23 -24.93 -5.66 -20.55
C VAL A 23 -23.88 -4.90 -19.75
N GLY A 24 -24.29 -4.12 -18.74
CA GLY A 24 -23.40 -3.39 -17.86
C GLY A 24 -22.49 -4.33 -17.07
N TRP A 25 -23.07 -5.37 -16.47
CA TRP A 25 -22.31 -6.40 -15.74
C TRP A 25 -21.33 -7.13 -16.65
N PHE A 26 -21.81 -7.64 -17.79
CA PHE A 26 -21.00 -8.37 -18.75
C PHE A 26 -19.83 -7.54 -19.26
N THR A 27 -20.10 -6.30 -19.70
CA THR A 27 -19.08 -5.39 -20.21
C THR A 27 -18.06 -5.04 -19.12
N ASN A 28 -18.50 -4.82 -17.87
CA ASN A 28 -17.58 -4.51 -16.78
C ASN A 28 -16.64 -5.67 -16.47
N VAL A 29 -17.15 -6.91 -16.44
CA VAL A 29 -16.33 -8.11 -16.25
C VAL A 29 -15.33 -8.29 -17.38
N VAL A 30 -15.76 -8.07 -18.63
CA VAL A 30 -14.88 -8.14 -19.80
C VAL A 30 -13.79 -7.06 -19.75
N ALA A 31 -14.15 -5.82 -19.42
CA ALA A 31 -13.20 -4.71 -19.30
C ALA A 31 -12.15 -4.95 -18.21
N LEU A 32 -12.58 -5.48 -17.05
CA LEU A 32 -11.67 -5.87 -15.99
C LEU A 32 -10.71 -6.96 -16.48
N LYS A 33 -11.22 -7.98 -17.17
CA LYS A 33 -10.39 -9.05 -17.73
C LYS A 33 -9.37 -8.50 -18.73
N MET A 34 -9.75 -7.57 -19.59
CA MET A 34 -8.87 -6.92 -20.57
C MET A 34 -7.78 -6.02 -19.93
N THR A 35 -8.02 -5.55 -18.72
CA THR A 35 -7.03 -4.76 -17.97
C THR A 35 -5.86 -5.63 -17.50
N PHE A 36 -6.13 -6.89 -17.14
CA PHE A 36 -5.13 -7.86 -16.66
C PHE A 36 -4.58 -8.80 -17.75
N TYR A 37 -5.35 -9.09 -18.80
CA TYR A 37 -4.96 -10.01 -19.87
C TYR A 37 -4.83 -9.31 -21.23
N PRO A 38 -3.94 -9.78 -22.14
CA PRO A 38 -2.96 -10.85 -21.96
C PRO A 38 -1.76 -10.40 -21.11
N LEU A 39 -1.17 -11.36 -20.39
CA LEU A 39 -0.04 -11.11 -19.48
C LEU A 39 1.23 -10.73 -20.25
N GLU A 40 1.46 -11.39 -21.38
CA GLU A 40 2.53 -11.08 -22.33
C GLU A 40 2.00 -10.29 -23.53
N PHE A 41 2.89 -9.60 -24.22
CA PHE A 41 2.53 -8.88 -25.44
C PHE A 41 2.17 -9.88 -26.54
N VAL A 42 0.91 -9.86 -26.99
CA VAL A 42 0.44 -10.71 -28.09
C VAL A 42 0.23 -9.84 -29.32
N GLY A 43 0.96 -10.12 -30.41
CA GLY A 43 0.83 -9.41 -31.68
C GLY A 43 2.10 -9.39 -32.53
N ILE A 44 2.08 -8.59 -33.60
CA ILE A 44 3.23 -8.36 -34.49
C ILE A 44 3.99 -7.13 -33.99
N PRO A 45 5.21 -7.28 -33.45
CA PRO A 45 6.06 -6.13 -33.13
C PRO A 45 6.40 -5.36 -34.42
N PRO A 46 6.43 -4.01 -34.43
CA PRO A 46 6.47 -3.11 -33.26
C PRO A 46 5.15 -2.44 -32.87
N TYR A 47 4.11 -2.49 -33.71
CA TYR A 47 2.93 -1.63 -33.57
C TYR A 47 1.60 -2.37 -33.39
N LEU A 48 1.54 -3.65 -33.73
CA LEU A 48 0.29 -4.40 -33.87
C LEU A 48 0.18 -5.48 -32.79
N GLY A 49 0.10 -5.07 -31.52
CA GLY A 49 -0.19 -6.01 -30.44
C GLY A 49 -0.94 -5.40 -29.27
N TRP A 50 -1.56 -6.27 -28.50
CA TRP A 50 -2.31 -5.94 -27.31
C TRP A 50 -1.63 -6.57 -26.10
N GLN A 51 -1.48 -5.79 -25.04
CA GLN A 51 -1.14 -6.29 -23.71
C GLN A 51 -2.04 -5.60 -22.69
N GLY A 52 -2.44 -6.31 -21.63
CA GLY A 52 -3.20 -5.70 -20.54
C GLY A 52 -2.46 -4.48 -19.97
N ILE A 53 -3.20 -3.44 -19.59
CA ILE A 53 -2.60 -2.20 -19.10
C ILE A 53 -1.84 -2.37 -17.77
N VAL A 54 -2.32 -3.28 -16.90
CA VAL A 54 -1.67 -3.62 -15.63
C VAL A 54 -0.36 -4.38 -15.86
N PRO A 55 -0.31 -5.52 -16.57
CA PRO A 55 0.95 -6.22 -16.82
C PRO A 55 1.98 -5.35 -17.58
N LYS A 56 1.52 -4.52 -18.53
CA LYS A 56 2.39 -3.56 -19.25
C LYS A 56 3.06 -2.53 -18.32
N LYS A 57 2.47 -2.22 -17.17
CA LYS A 57 2.97 -1.24 -16.19
C LYS A 57 3.25 -1.84 -14.81
N SER A 58 3.41 -3.16 -14.73
CA SER A 58 3.51 -3.92 -13.48
C SER A 58 4.61 -3.40 -12.55
N GLN A 59 5.82 -3.15 -13.08
CA GLN A 59 6.94 -2.61 -12.31
C GLN A 59 6.63 -1.26 -11.67
N LYS A 60 6.06 -0.31 -12.44
CA LYS A 60 5.71 1.02 -11.93
C LYS A 60 4.61 0.95 -10.86
N LEU A 61 3.66 0.05 -11.05
CA LEU A 61 2.59 -0.19 -10.08
C LEU A 61 3.13 -0.80 -8.79
N ALA A 62 4.00 -1.82 -8.89
CA ALA A 62 4.63 -2.46 -7.75
C ALA A 62 5.45 -1.46 -6.91
N LEU A 63 6.29 -0.65 -7.57
CA LEU A 63 7.06 0.40 -6.89
C LEU A 63 6.16 1.39 -6.16
N LYS A 64 5.08 1.84 -6.81
CA LYS A 64 4.13 2.77 -6.18
C LYS A 64 3.41 2.14 -4.98
N SER A 65 3.05 0.87 -5.07
CA SER A 65 2.44 0.12 -3.96
C SER A 65 3.40 0.00 -2.77
N VAL A 66 4.66 -0.34 -3.02
CA VAL A 66 5.69 -0.42 -1.95
C VAL A 66 5.90 0.94 -1.30
N ASN A 67 6.04 2.02 -2.09
CA ASN A 67 6.19 3.36 -1.53
C ASN A 67 5.00 3.75 -0.64
N ILE A 68 3.77 3.47 -1.08
CA ILE A 68 2.57 3.73 -0.27
C ILE A 68 2.60 2.94 1.03
N MET A 69 3.00 1.66 0.98
CA MET A 69 3.12 0.83 2.17
C MET A 69 4.15 1.41 3.14
N THR A 70 5.37 1.68 2.69
CA THR A 70 6.47 2.17 3.52
C THR A 70 6.23 3.59 4.06
N GLU A 71 5.66 4.49 3.27
CA GLU A 71 5.50 5.90 3.67
C GLU A 71 4.23 6.16 4.48
N ARG A 72 3.16 5.39 4.26
CA ARG A 72 1.82 5.74 4.79
C ARG A 72 1.20 4.67 5.67
N LEU A 73 1.53 3.41 5.47
CA LEU A 73 0.88 2.29 6.17
C LEU A 73 1.77 1.70 7.26
N ILE A 74 3.08 1.70 7.07
CA ILE A 74 4.04 1.26 8.09
C ILE A 74 4.31 2.41 9.04
N LYS A 75 3.78 2.30 10.26
CA LYS A 75 4.07 3.20 11.37
C LYS A 75 5.15 2.60 12.24
N VAL A 76 6.07 3.44 12.68
CA VAL A 76 7.17 3.02 13.56
C VAL A 76 6.61 2.52 14.89
N GLU A 77 5.55 3.13 15.37
CA GLU A 77 4.85 2.76 16.61
C GLU A 77 4.24 1.35 16.53
N ASP A 78 3.70 0.97 15.36
CA ASP A 78 3.14 -0.38 15.13
C ASP A 78 4.24 -1.45 15.08
N PHE A 79 5.47 -1.05 14.74
CA PHE A 79 6.63 -1.93 14.79
C PHE A 79 7.13 -2.10 16.23
N PHE A 80 7.34 -1.00 16.96
CA PHE A 80 7.80 -1.04 18.36
C PHE A 80 6.80 -1.73 19.30
N SER A 81 5.50 -1.62 19.05
CA SER A 81 4.48 -2.33 19.84
C SER A 81 4.52 -3.85 19.70
N LYS A 82 5.20 -4.38 18.68
CA LYS A 82 5.41 -5.82 18.46
C LYS A 82 6.76 -6.32 18.94
N VAL A 83 7.65 -5.42 19.35
CA VAL A 83 8.97 -5.77 19.88
C VAL A 83 8.84 -6.08 21.37
N ASP A 84 9.49 -7.16 21.79
CA ASP A 84 9.57 -7.56 23.19
C ASP A 84 10.53 -6.61 23.95
N PRO A 85 10.05 -5.84 24.94
CA PRO A 85 10.87 -4.87 25.65
C PRO A 85 12.06 -5.52 26.38
N ASP A 86 11.91 -6.73 26.90
CA ASP A 86 12.97 -7.41 27.66
C ASP A 86 14.14 -7.84 26.75
N GLN A 87 13.84 -8.20 25.50
CA GLN A 87 14.87 -8.50 24.49
C GLN A 87 15.54 -7.24 23.98
N LEU A 88 14.74 -6.19 23.72
CA LEU A 88 15.25 -4.90 23.28
C LEU A 88 16.23 -4.32 24.31
N GLU A 89 15.88 -4.37 25.60
CA GLU A 89 16.75 -3.93 26.69
C GLU A 89 18.07 -4.71 26.69
N LYS A 90 18.04 -6.05 26.66
CA LYS A 90 19.27 -6.87 26.67
C LYS A 90 20.21 -6.61 25.50
N GLU A 91 19.68 -6.34 24.32
CA GLU A 91 20.50 -6.04 23.13
C GLU A 91 21.05 -4.62 23.16
N PHE A 92 20.27 -3.64 23.61
CA PHE A 92 20.66 -2.24 23.62
C PHE A 92 21.48 -1.85 24.85
N GLN A 93 21.32 -2.52 25.99
CA GLN A 93 22.02 -2.24 27.24
C GLN A 93 23.55 -2.13 27.07
N PRO A 94 24.26 -3.12 26.49
CA PRO A 94 25.72 -3.03 26.37
C PRO A 94 26.18 -1.87 25.49
N VAL A 95 25.39 -1.52 24.46
CA VAL A 95 25.69 -0.39 23.55
C VAL A 95 25.47 0.95 24.26
N LEU A 96 24.39 1.06 25.04
CA LEU A 96 24.09 2.26 25.82
C LEU A 96 25.09 2.45 26.97
N ASP A 97 25.49 1.37 27.64
CA ASP A 97 26.47 1.41 28.73
C ASP A 97 27.86 1.90 28.27
N GLU A 98 28.20 1.72 26.99
CA GLU A 98 29.43 2.25 26.38
C GLU A 98 29.26 3.70 25.91
N LEU A 99 28.17 4.01 25.21
CA LEU A 99 27.94 5.33 24.59
C LEU A 99 27.57 6.43 25.58
N VAL A 100 26.77 6.10 26.61
CA VAL A 100 26.27 7.11 27.56
C VAL A 100 27.40 7.76 28.36
N PRO A 101 28.38 7.02 28.92
CA PRO A 101 29.51 7.63 29.61
C PRO A 101 30.38 8.51 28.70
N GLU A 102 30.58 8.11 27.45
CA GLU A 102 31.36 8.87 26.47
C GLU A 102 30.68 10.20 26.13
N ALA A 103 29.41 10.15 25.74
CA ALA A 103 28.61 11.35 25.45
C ALA A 103 28.51 12.27 26.68
N THR A 104 28.37 11.70 27.88
CA THR A 104 28.33 12.48 29.13
C THR A 104 29.65 13.19 29.39
N ARG A 105 30.80 12.54 29.18
CA ARG A 105 32.12 13.17 29.33
C ARG A 105 32.30 14.31 28.33
N GLU A 106 31.93 14.09 27.07
CA GLU A 106 32.02 15.11 26.03
C GLU A 106 31.18 16.36 26.36
N ILE A 107 29.95 16.16 26.84
CA ILE A 107 29.08 17.24 27.30
C ILE A 107 29.70 17.95 28.51
N VAL A 108 30.25 17.20 29.48
CA VAL A 108 30.92 17.74 30.68
C VAL A 108 32.09 18.68 30.34
N HIS A 109 32.79 18.43 29.24
CA HIS A 109 33.88 19.30 28.78
C HIS A 109 33.39 20.63 28.18
N HIS A 110 32.13 20.71 27.76
CA HIS A 110 31.54 21.91 27.16
C HIS A 110 30.69 22.75 28.13
N ILE A 111 30.41 22.26 29.34
CA ILE A 111 29.67 23.02 30.37
C ILE A 111 30.58 23.99 31.13
N ASN A 112 29.97 25.05 31.66
CA ASN A 112 30.64 26.07 32.46
C ASN A 112 31.39 25.44 33.66
N PRO A 113 32.66 25.82 33.94
CA PRO A 113 33.47 25.28 35.04
C PRO A 113 32.79 25.38 36.41
N ALA A 114 31.91 26.36 36.64
CA ALA A 114 31.15 26.50 37.88
C ALA A 114 30.09 25.40 38.09
N LEU A 115 29.52 24.84 37.02
CA LEU A 115 28.60 23.69 37.08
C LEU A 115 29.36 22.36 37.17
N ARG A 116 30.50 22.25 36.48
CA ARG A 116 31.35 21.06 36.49
C ARG A 116 31.82 20.70 37.91
N ALA A 117 32.27 21.69 38.68
CA ALA A 117 32.72 21.49 40.05
C ALA A 117 31.63 20.97 41.02
N LYS A 118 30.34 21.11 40.67
CA LYS A 118 29.22 20.57 41.45
C LYS A 118 28.81 19.14 41.07
N LEU A 119 29.23 18.66 39.90
CA LEU A 119 28.91 17.31 39.39
C LEU A 119 30.00 16.28 39.71
N GLU A 120 31.24 16.73 39.89
CA GLU A 120 32.40 15.88 40.25
C GLU A 120 32.61 15.75 41.79
N GLY A 121 31.74 16.36 42.61
CA GLY A 121 31.84 16.41 44.07
C GLY A 121 30.77 15.62 44.82
#